data_AF-A0A961RQG9-F1
#
_entry.id   AF-A0A961RQG9-F1
#
_cell.length_a   1.000
_cell.length_b   1.000
_cell.length_c   1.000
_cell.angle_alpha   90.00
_cell.angle_beta   90.00
_cell.angle_gamma   90.00
#
_symmetry.space_group_name_H-M   'P 1'
#
loop_
_entity.id
_entity.type
_entity.pdbx_description
1 polymer ?
#
loop_
_entity_poly.entity_id
_entity_poly.type
_entity_poly.pdbx_seq_one_letter_code
_entity_poly.pdbx_strand_id
1 'polypeptide(L)'
;MTDSLISRFDIDENAVRRAVCDSLAHADDGELYLEYREGEALVFDNGRLKTGNFNTETGFGLRAVAGEATGYAHASELTGKALSHAADAVSA
;
A
#
# COMPACT_ATOMS: atom_id res chain seq x y z
N MET A 1 -11.31 1.49 -17.49
CA MET A 1 -11.57 1.44 -16.04
C MET A 1 -10.26 1.05 -15.40
N THR A 2 -9.74 1.86 -14.49
CA THR A 2 -8.57 1.50 -13.70
C THR A 2 -9.00 0.33 -12.80
N ASP A 3 -8.32 -0.81 -12.88
CA ASP A 3 -8.53 -1.87 -11.90
C ASP A 3 -8.24 -1.32 -10.50
N SER A 4 -9.06 -1.69 -9.52
CA SER A 4 -8.87 -1.30 -8.13
C SER A 4 -7.53 -1.85 -7.64
N LEU A 5 -6.73 -1.03 -6.94
CA LEU A 5 -5.50 -1.54 -6.30
C LEU A 5 -5.81 -2.57 -5.21
N ILE A 6 -7.04 -2.59 -4.69
CA ILE A 6 -7.48 -3.60 -3.71
C ILE A 6 -7.47 -5.00 -4.34
N SER A 7 -7.79 -5.14 -5.63
CA SER A 7 -7.79 -6.45 -6.29
C SER A 7 -6.39 -7.00 -6.55
N ARG A 8 -5.33 -6.24 -6.23
CA ARG A 8 -3.94 -6.69 -6.32
C ARG A 8 -3.44 -7.38 -5.05
N PHE A 9 -4.23 -7.36 -3.98
CA PHE A 9 -3.96 -8.22 -2.83
C PHE A 9 -4.10 -9.70 -3.21
N ASP A 10 -3.37 -10.56 -2.50
CA ASP A 10 -3.49 -12.02 -2.59
C ASP A 10 -4.71 -12.59 -1.82
N ILE A 11 -5.53 -11.71 -1.26
CA ILE A 11 -6.78 -11.99 -0.55
C ILE A 11 -7.93 -11.22 -1.20
N ASP A 12 -9.16 -11.67 -0.97
CA ASP A 12 -10.33 -11.00 -1.53
C ASP A 12 -10.60 -9.62 -0.88
N GLU A 13 -11.30 -8.75 -1.61
CA GLU A 13 -11.64 -7.40 -1.16
C GLU A 13 -12.39 -7.36 0.18
N ASN A 14 -13.24 -8.35 0.49
CA ASN A 14 -13.92 -8.39 1.78
C ASN A 14 -12.97 -8.77 2.91
N ALA A 15 -11.93 -9.57 2.65
CA ALA A 15 -10.88 -9.85 3.63
C ALA A 15 -10.04 -8.60 3.91
N VAL A 16 -9.64 -7.84 2.87
CA VAL A 16 -8.95 -6.54 3.03
C VAL A 16 -9.80 -5.58 3.85
N ARG A 17 -11.07 -5.41 3.45
CA ARG A 17 -11.99 -4.50 4.14
C ARG A 17 -12.20 -4.89 5.59
N ARG A 18 -12.35 -6.18 5.91
CA ARG A 18 -12.48 -6.66 7.29
C ARG A 18 -11.25 -6.33 8.10
N ALA A 19 -10.05 -6.67 7.62
CA ALA A 19 -8.80 -6.38 8.33
C ALA A 19 -8.64 -4.88 8.64
N VAL A 20 -8.95 -4.01 7.67
CA VAL A 20 -8.91 -2.55 7.88
C VAL A 20 -9.97 -2.11 8.90
N CYS A 21 -11.23 -2.52 8.73
CA CYS A 21 -12.30 -2.16 9.66
C CYS A 21 -12.02 -2.62 11.09
N ASP A 22 -11.51 -3.84 11.26
CA ASP A 22 -11.18 -4.40 12.57
C ASP A 22 -10.04 -3.60 13.22
N SER A 23 -9.01 -3.24 12.44
CA SER A 23 -7.89 -2.43 12.94
C SER A 23 -8.26 -0.99 13.33
N LEU A 24 -9.33 -0.45 12.74
CA LEU A 24 -9.80 0.90 12.97
C LEU A 24 -11.03 0.97 13.89
N ALA A 25 -11.50 -0.16 14.44
CA ALA A 25 -12.74 -0.25 15.20
C ALA A 25 -12.79 0.65 16.45
N HIS A 26 -11.62 1.01 16.99
CA HIS A 26 -11.46 1.88 18.16
C HIS A 26 -10.78 3.21 17.84
N ALA A 27 -10.54 3.50 16.56
CA ALA A 27 -9.99 4.75 16.10
C ALA A 27 -11.12 5.76 15.82
N ASP A 28 -10.83 7.05 16.00
CA ASP A 28 -11.70 8.15 15.59
C ASP A 28 -11.67 8.35 14.07
N ASP A 29 -10.52 8.08 13.45
CA ASP A 29 -10.31 8.14 12.01
C ASP A 29 -9.20 7.16 11.58
N GLY A 30 -9.14 6.85 10.29
CA GLY A 30 -8.08 6.05 9.74
C GLY A 30 -8.22 5.83 8.24
N GLU A 31 -7.11 5.42 7.63
CA GLU A 31 -7.06 5.20 6.20
C GLU A 31 -6.15 4.02 5.84
N LEU A 32 -6.56 3.28 4.82
CA LEU A 32 -5.68 2.43 4.04
C LEU A 32 -5.35 3.17 2.75
N TYR A 33 -4.09 3.57 2.60
CA TYR A 33 -3.53 4.14 1.38
C TYR A 33 -2.86 3.04 0.57
N LEU A 34 -3.16 2.96 -0.74
CA LEU A 34 -2.55 2.00 -1.66
C LEU A 34 -1.77 2.74 -2.74
N GLU A 35 -0.59 2.25 -3.08
CA GLU A 35 0.21 2.79 -4.17
C GLU A 35 0.64 1.75 -5.20
N TYR A 36 0.70 2.24 -6.43
CA TYR A 36 1.34 1.58 -7.55
C TYR A 36 2.03 2.63 -8.40
N ARG A 37 3.32 2.43 -8.67
CA ARG A 37 4.12 3.34 -9.49
C ARG A 37 4.90 2.55 -10.51
N GLU A 38 4.83 2.98 -11.76
CA GLU A 38 5.71 2.52 -12.83
C GLU A 38 6.56 3.70 -13.29
N GLY A 39 7.84 3.46 -13.50
CA GLY A 39 8.77 4.44 -14.02
C GLY A 39 9.59 3.84 -15.15
N GLU A 40 9.72 4.60 -16.24
CA GLU A 40 10.61 4.28 -17.35
C GLU A 40 11.61 5.42 -17.55
N ALA A 41 12.88 5.08 -17.71
CA ALA A 41 13.94 6.03 -17.99
C ALA A 41 14.82 5.51 -19.13
N LEU A 42 14.94 6.30 -20.19
CA LEU A 42 15.79 6.00 -21.34
C LEU A 42 16.92 7.03 -21.42
N VAL A 43 18.16 6.55 -21.43
CA VAL A 43 19.38 7.37 -21.57
C VAL A 43 19.98 7.15 -22.94
N PHE A 44 20.13 8.23 -23.70
CA PHE A 44 20.74 8.24 -25.03
C PHE A 44 22.12 8.88 -24.99
N ASP A 45 23.03 8.37 -25.82
CA ASP A 45 24.40 8.86 -25.99
C ASP A 45 24.75 8.81 -27.49
N ASN A 46 25.15 9.94 -28.06
CA ASN A 46 25.40 10.11 -29.50
C ASN A 46 24.28 9.56 -30.41
N GLY A 47 23.02 9.84 -30.05
CA GLY A 47 21.84 9.41 -30.81
C GLY A 47 21.53 7.91 -30.72
N ARG A 48 22.23 7.16 -29.85
CA ARG A 48 22.01 5.73 -29.63
C ARG A 48 21.51 5.51 -28.20
N LEU A 49 20.58 4.57 -28.02
CA LEU A 49 20.15 4.16 -26.68
C LEU A 49 21.33 3.50 -25.94
N LYS A 50 21.66 4.04 -24.77
CA LYS A 50 22.75 3.56 -23.91
C LYS A 50 22.22 2.77 -22.70
N THR A 51 21.11 3.23 -22.11
CA THR A 51 20.49 2.57 -20.96
C THR A 51 18.98 2.72 -21.05
N GLY A 52 18.25 1.64 -20.78
CA GLY A 52 16.82 1.67 -20.50
C GLY A 52 16.59 1.07 -19.13
N ASN A 53 15.87 1.78 -18.26
CA ASN A 53 15.50 1.32 -16.95
C ASN A 53 13.98 1.34 -16.82
N PHE A 54 13.41 0.24 -16.36
CA PHE A 54 11.99 0.14 -16.04
C PHE A 54 11.88 -0.35 -14.60
N ASN A 55 11.11 0.34 -13.78
CA ASN A 55 10.84 -0.06 -12.40
C ASN A 55 9.35 -0.04 -12.11
N THR A 56 8.97 -0.92 -11.20
CA THR A 56 7.62 -1.01 -10.66
C THR A 56 7.72 -1.05 -9.15
N GLU A 57 7.01 -0.16 -8.49
CA GLU A 57 6.90 -0.07 -7.04
C GLU A 57 5.43 -0.23 -6.66
N THR A 58 5.17 -0.92 -5.56
CA THR A 58 3.84 -1.09 -4.99
C THR A 58 3.93 -1.15 -3.49
N GLY A 59 2.85 -0.78 -2.81
CA GLY A 59 2.78 -0.88 -1.38
C GLY A 59 1.50 -0.30 -0.82
N PHE A 60 1.44 -0.27 0.50
CA PHE A 60 0.35 0.36 1.23
C PHE A 60 0.84 1.01 2.51
N GLY A 61 0.06 1.97 3.00
CA GLY A 61 0.15 2.54 4.34
C GLY A 61 -1.19 2.40 5.05
N LEU A 62 -1.17 2.04 6.34
CA LEU A 62 -2.33 1.98 7.22
C LEU A 62 -2.12 2.98 8.36
N ARG A 63 -3.08 3.88 8.56
CA ARG A 63 -3.05 4.89 9.62
C ARG A 63 -4.31 4.78 10.48
N ALA A 64 -4.13 4.88 11.79
CA ALA A 64 -5.20 4.98 12.77
C ALA A 64 -5.00 6.25 13.63
N VAL A 65 -6.07 6.96 13.96
CA VAL A 65 -6.05 8.15 14.82
C VAL A 65 -7.03 7.95 15.96
N ALA A 66 -6.59 8.16 17.20
CA ALA A 66 -7.44 8.09 18.39
C ALA A 66 -7.09 9.25 19.33
N GLY A 67 -7.95 10.26 19.38
CA GLY A 67 -7.71 11.53 20.05
C GLY A 67 -6.47 12.23 19.51
N GLU A 68 -5.44 12.32 20.34
CA GLU A 68 -4.13 12.90 19.98
C GLU A 68 -3.12 11.85 19.51
N ALA A 69 -3.42 10.55 19.64
CA ALA A 69 -2.55 9.46 19.23
C ALA A 69 -2.73 9.14 17.74
N THR A 70 -1.62 8.77 17.07
CA THR A 70 -1.64 8.29 15.68
C THR A 70 -0.73 7.07 15.54
N GLY A 71 -1.30 5.97 15.06
CA GLY A 71 -0.58 4.75 14.66
C GLY A 71 -0.34 4.74 13.15
N TYR A 72 0.83 4.29 12.72
CA TYR A 72 1.15 4.15 11.29
C TYR A 72 1.98 2.89 11.02
N ALA A 73 1.58 2.16 9.99
CA ALA A 73 2.32 1.00 9.47
C ALA A 73 2.30 1.01 7.93
N HIS A 74 3.32 0.44 7.30
CA HIS A 74 3.40 0.36 5.83
C HIS A 74 4.11 -0.92 5.40
N ALA A 75 3.87 -1.33 4.15
CA ALA A 75 4.59 -2.44 3.52
C ALA A 75 4.77 -2.19 2.02
N SER A 76 5.83 -2.77 1.44
CA SER A 76 6.14 -2.73 0.00
C SER A 76 5.54 -3.91 -0.78
N GLU A 77 4.58 -4.61 -0.18
CA GLU A 77 3.88 -5.75 -0.78
C GLU A 77 2.39 -5.71 -0.43
N LEU A 78 1.53 -6.04 -1.39
CA LEU A 78 0.09 -6.12 -1.19
C LEU A 78 -0.29 -7.56 -0.84
N THR A 79 0.01 -7.98 0.39
CA THR A 79 -0.33 -9.31 0.90
C THR A 79 -1.22 -9.23 2.13
N GLY A 80 -2.12 -10.19 2.31
CA GLY A 80 -2.95 -10.32 3.51
C GLY A 80 -2.10 -10.47 4.77
N LYS A 81 -0.93 -11.11 4.66
CA LYS A 81 0.04 -11.21 5.76
C LYS A 81 0.61 -9.85 6.15
N ALA A 82 1.07 -9.07 5.18
CA ALA A 82 1.58 -7.73 5.43
C ALA A 82 0.49 -6.83 6.02
N LEU A 83 -0.73 -6.91 5.49
CA LEU A 83 -1.88 -6.17 6.01
C LEU A 83 -2.20 -6.56 7.46
N SER A 84 -2.17 -7.84 7.80
CA SER A 84 -2.37 -8.31 9.19
C SER A 84 -1.31 -7.74 10.12
N HIS A 85 -0.03 -7.77 9.73
CA HIS A 85 1.04 -7.20 10.55
C HIS A 85 0.89 -5.68 10.73
N ALA A 86 0.47 -4.97 9.68
CA ALA A 86 0.21 -3.54 9.76
C ALA A 86 -1.00 -3.25 10.66
N ALA A 87 -2.07 -4.04 10.56
CA ALA A 87 -3.24 -3.95 11.42
C ALA A 87 -2.88 -4.13 12.90
N ASP A 88 -2.08 -5.15 13.21
CA ASP A 88 -1.60 -5.39 14.59
C ASP A 88 -0.76 -4.21 15.11
N ALA A 89 0.04 -3.59 14.25
CA ALA A 89 0.90 -2.47 14.62
C ALA A 89 0.13 -1.16 14.90
N VAL A 90 -1.01 -0.93 14.25
CA VAL A 90 -1.81 0.30 14.45
C VAL A 90 -2.93 0.14 15.47
N SER A 91 -3.31 -1.09 15.82
CA SER A 91 -4.37 -1.39 16.80
C SER A 91 -3.88 -1.35 18.26
N ALA A 92 -2.58 -1.11 18.46
CA ALA A 92 -1.90 -1.13 19.76
C ALA A 92 -1.95 0.20 20.52
#